data_AF-A0A090FSZ9-F1
#
_entry.id   AF-A0A090FSZ9-F1
#
_cell.length_a   1.000
_cell.length_b   1.000
_cell.length_c   1.000
_cell.angle_alpha   90.00
_cell.angle_beta   90.00
_cell.angle_gamma   90.00
#
_symmetry.space_group_name_H-M   'P 1'
#
loop_
_entity.id
_entity.type
_entity.pdbx_description
1 polymer ?
#
loop_
_entity_poly.entity_id
_entity_poly.type
_entity_poly.pdbx_seq_one_letter_code
_entity_poly.pdbx_strand_id
1 'polypeptide(L)'
;MVAATADVAPLPWRDHLAALGALRRGVAIQSSVDAADGIRARRILFSLGQPSGDMLAALDALDRFERAIVECDDPSTIEMRRRNCLVILDRLAAKGLPRAS
;
A
#
# COMPACT_ATOMS: atom_id res chain seq x y z
N MET A 1 -18.70 -25.95 4.16
CA MET A 1 -17.47 -25.66 3.39
C MET A 1 -17.02 -24.25 3.75
N VAL A 2 -16.14 -24.11 4.73
CA VAL A 2 -15.52 -22.82 5.08
C VAL A 2 -14.14 -22.85 4.43
N ALA A 3 -13.95 -22.03 3.40
CA ALA A 3 -12.69 -21.92 2.69
C ALA A 3 -11.60 -21.46 3.67
N ALA A 4 -10.47 -22.15 3.61
CA ALA A 4 -9.31 -21.93 4.44
C ALA A 4 -8.94 -20.44 4.53
N THR A 5 -8.91 -19.91 5.75
CA THR A 5 -8.04 -18.79 6.07
C THR A 5 -6.62 -19.29 5.82
N ALA A 6 -6.11 -19.04 4.62
CA ALA A 6 -4.72 -19.24 4.31
C ALA A 6 -3.94 -18.48 5.38
N ASP A 7 -3.35 -19.23 6.30
CA ASP A 7 -2.35 -18.76 7.23
C ASP A 7 -1.19 -18.26 6.36
N VAL A 8 -1.22 -16.97 6.03
CA VAL A 8 -0.20 -16.35 5.20
C VAL A 8 1.01 -16.27 6.11
N ALA A 9 1.88 -17.28 6.00
CA ALA A 9 3.20 -17.24 6.62
C ALA A 9 3.80 -15.84 6.35
N PRO A 10 4.30 -15.13 7.38
CA PRO A 10 4.88 -13.82 7.21
C PRO A 10 5.92 -13.91 6.08
N LEU A 11 5.77 -13.09 5.04
CA LEU A 11 6.78 -13.10 3.98
C LEU A 11 8.15 -12.76 4.60
N PRO A 12 9.25 -13.30 4.07
CA PRO A 12 10.57 -12.81 4.42
C PRO A 12 10.61 -11.28 4.28
N TRP A 13 11.27 -10.58 5.22
CA TRP A 13 11.36 -9.12 5.22
C TRP A 13 11.85 -8.52 3.88
N ARG A 14 12.69 -9.23 3.12
CA ARG A 14 13.11 -8.83 1.77
C ARG A 14 11.97 -8.84 0.75
N ASP A 15 11.09 -9.83 0.84
CA ASP A 15 9.94 -9.95 -0.06
C ASP A 15 8.88 -8.89 0.26
N HIS A 16 8.80 -8.47 1.52
CA HIS A 16 8.01 -7.32 1.95
C HIS A 16 8.47 -6.00 1.33
N LEU A 17 9.77 -5.72 1.33
CA LEU A 17 10.32 -4.51 0.69
C LEU A 17 10.12 -4.53 -0.83
N ALA A 18 10.27 -5.70 -1.46
CA ALA A 18 9.99 -5.86 -2.88
C ALA A 18 8.51 -5.61 -3.21
N ALA A 19 7.60 -6.13 -2.40
CA ALA A 19 6.17 -5.93 -2.53
C ALA A 19 5.76 -4.46 -2.30
N LEU A 20 6.32 -3.80 -1.28
CA LEU A 20 6.11 -2.38 -1.02
C LEU A 20 6.63 -1.51 -2.18
N GLY A 21 7.79 -1.87 -2.75
CA GLY A 21 8.33 -1.21 -3.94
C GLY A 21 7.44 -1.40 -5.18
N ALA A 22 6.83 -2.58 -5.35
CA ALA A 22 5.88 -2.83 -6.42
C ALA A 22 4.59 -2.00 -6.26
N LEU A 23 4.06 -1.92 -5.03
CA LEU A 23 2.91 -1.07 -4.70
C LEU A 23 3.19 0.41 -4.99
N ARG A 24 4.36 0.90 -4.55
CA ARG A 24 4.79 2.27 -4.84
C ARG A 24 4.84 2.56 -6.34
N ARG A 25 5.40 1.64 -7.13
CA ARG A 25 5.44 1.79 -8.60
C ARG A 25 4.05 1.80 -9.21
N GLY A 26 3.13 0.94 -8.74
CA GLY A 26 1.74 0.92 -9.20
C GLY A 26 1.03 2.25 -8.96
N VAL A 27 1.09 2.76 -7.73
CA VAL A 27 0.54 4.10 -7.38
C VAL A 27 1.19 5.20 -8.21
N ALA A 28 2.50 5.12 -8.47
CA ALA A 28 3.21 6.13 -9.25
C ALA A 28 2.73 6.21 -10.71
N ILE A 29 2.38 5.08 -11.31
CA ILE A 29 2.00 4.97 -12.74
C ILE A 29 0.52 5.33 -12.97
N GLN A 30 -0.27 5.61 -11.92
CA GLN A 30 -1.72 5.82 -12.00
C GLN A 30 -2.47 4.65 -12.66
N SER A 31 -1.87 3.45 -12.73
CA SER A 31 -2.54 2.29 -13.32
C SER A 31 -3.75 1.98 -12.47
N SER A 32 -4.93 2.23 -13.06
CA SER A 32 -6.26 2.14 -12.46
C SER A 32 -6.33 1.04 -11.40
N VAL A 33 -6.80 1.44 -10.22
CA VAL A 33 -7.06 0.55 -9.10
C VAL A 33 -8.21 -0.38 -9.51
N ASP A 34 -7.87 -1.52 -10.10
CA ASP A 34 -8.76 -2.67 -10.08
C ASP A 34 -8.98 -3.03 -8.60
N ALA A 35 -10.20 -3.41 -8.23
CA ALA A 35 -10.48 -3.89 -6.88
C ALA A 35 -9.51 -5.00 -6.45
N ALA A 36 -9.04 -5.83 -7.40
CA ALA A 36 -8.02 -6.84 -7.19
C ALA A 36 -6.65 -6.24 -6.78
N ASP A 37 -6.27 -5.10 -7.34
CA ASP A 37 -5.01 -4.41 -7.00
C ASP A 37 -5.10 -3.71 -5.64
N GLY A 38 -6.25 -3.13 -5.29
CA GLY A 38 -6.49 -2.60 -3.94
C GLY A 38 -6.47 -3.69 -2.87
N ILE A 39 -7.04 -4.87 -3.15
CA ILE A 39 -6.94 -6.06 -2.26
C ILE A 39 -5.48 -6.50 -2.12
N ARG A 40 -4.71 -6.54 -3.22
CA ARG A 40 -3.29 -6.89 -3.20
C ARG A 40 -2.48 -5.88 -2.38
N ALA A 41 -2.74 -4.58 -2.54
CA ALA A 41 -2.09 -3.51 -1.81
C ALA A 41 -2.35 -3.60 -0.29
N ARG A 42 -3.60 -3.80 0.12
CA ARG A 42 -3.97 -4.04 1.52
C ARG A 42 -3.26 -5.27 2.08
N ARG A 43 -3.21 -6.37 1.31
CA ARG A 43 -2.49 -7.59 1.73
C ARG A 43 -0.99 -7.35 1.94
N ILE A 44 -0.33 -6.61 1.05
CA ILE A 44 1.08 -6.24 1.19
C ILE A 44 1.31 -5.44 2.47
N LEU A 45 0.43 -4.48 2.76
CA LEU A 45 0.51 -3.67 3.98
C LEU A 45 0.31 -4.51 5.24
N PHE A 46 -0.66 -5.43 5.26
CA PHE A 46 -0.89 -6.31 6.42
C PHE A 46 0.22 -7.36 6.62
N SER A 47 0.86 -7.83 5.56
CA SER A 47 1.97 -8.77 5.71
C SER A 47 3.20 -8.14 6.40
N LEU A 48 3.37 -6.80 6.31
CA LEU A 48 4.50 -6.06 6.92
C LEU A 48 4.58 -6.17 8.45
N GLY A 49 3.60 -6.75 9.12
CA GLY A 49 3.63 -7.06 10.54
C GLY A 49 2.55 -6.34 11.33
N GLN A 50 2.83 -6.05 12.60
CA GLN A 50 1.87 -5.43 13.51
C GLN A 50 1.45 -4.04 13.00
N PRO A 51 0.15 -3.69 13.06
CA PRO A 51 -0.33 -2.39 12.60
C PRO A 51 0.36 -1.25 13.35
N SER A 52 1.22 -0.53 12.63
CA SER A 52 1.85 0.70 13.10
C SER A 52 1.03 1.90 12.66
N GLY A 53 1.21 3.05 13.33
CA GLY A 53 0.56 4.30 12.93
C GLY A 53 0.85 4.68 11.47
N ASP A 54 2.05 4.38 10.95
CA ASP A 54 2.40 4.63 9.56
C ASP A 54 1.72 3.67 8.58
N MET A 55 1.51 2.40 8.97
CA MET A 55 0.75 1.44 8.17
C MET A 55 -0.73 1.85 8.08
N LEU A 56 -1.33 2.29 9.18
CA LEU A 56 -2.70 2.82 9.18
C LEU A 56 -2.80 4.08 8.30
N ALA A 57 -1.82 4.98 8.38
CA ALA A 57 -1.75 6.14 7.49
C ALA A 57 -1.59 5.73 6.01
N ALA A 58 -0.84 4.67 5.71
CA ALA A 58 -0.66 4.17 4.35
C ALA A 58 -1.97 3.58 3.78
N LEU A 59 -2.71 2.82 4.59
CA LEU A 59 -4.03 2.29 4.23
C LEU A 59 -5.03 3.42 3.96
N ASP A 60 -5.08 4.41 4.84
CA ASP A 60 -5.98 5.56 4.75
C ASP A 60 -5.63 6.50 3.58
N ALA A 61 -4.35 6.61 3.21
CA ALA A 61 -3.94 7.36 2.03
C ALA A 61 -4.20 6.61 0.72
N LEU A 62 -4.06 5.28 0.73
CA LEU A 62 -4.43 4.43 -0.39
C LEU A 62 -5.94 4.51 -0.64
N ASP A 63 -6.77 4.30 0.39
CA ASP A 63 -8.24 4.37 0.28
C ASP A 63 -8.72 5.68 -0.35
N ARG A 64 -8.18 6.83 0.11
CA ARG A 64 -8.53 8.14 -0.48
C ARG A 64 -8.08 8.30 -1.94
N PHE A 65 -6.98 7.68 -2.33
CA PHE A 65 -6.53 7.71 -3.72
C PHE A 65 -7.39 6.80 -4.61
N GLU A 66 -7.69 5.58 -4.16
CA GLU A 66 -8.61 4.66 -4.84
C GLU A 66 -9.99 5.32 -5.03
N ARG A 67 -10.50 5.96 -3.97
CA ARG A 67 -11.77 6.68 -3.98
C ARG A 67 -11.78 7.86 -4.97
N ALA A 68 -10.72 8.67 -5.01
CA ALA A 68 -10.64 9.80 -5.94
C ALA A 68 -10.68 9.34 -7.42
N ILE A 69 -10.09 8.17 -7.72
CA ILE A 69 -10.18 7.56 -9.07
C ILE A 69 -11.61 7.08 -9.36
N VAL A 70 -12.22 6.34 -8.42
CA VAL A 70 -13.56 5.76 -8.60
C VAL A 70 -14.66 6.83 -8.67
N GLU A 71 -14.55 7.88 -7.86
CA GLU A 71 -15.49 8.99 -7.82
C GLU A 71 -15.27 10.00 -8.96
N CYS A 72 -14.30 9.74 -9.86
CA CYS A 72 -13.94 10.62 -10.98
C CYS A 72 -13.67 12.06 -10.52
N ASP A 73 -12.92 12.21 -9.42
CA ASP A 73 -12.48 13.52 -8.93
C ASP A 73 -11.69 14.28 -10.02
N ASP A 74 -11.53 15.58 -9.83
CA ASP A 74 -10.74 16.38 -10.75
C ASP A 74 -9.27 15.86 -10.82
N PRO A 75 -8.61 15.96 -11.99
CA PRO A 75 -7.25 15.44 -12.17
C PRO A 75 -6.23 16.00 -11.16
N SER A 76 -6.45 17.21 -10.63
CA SER A 76 -5.55 17.82 -9.67
C SER A 76 -5.69 17.21 -8.27
N THR A 77 -6.93 16.87 -7.88
CA THR A 77 -7.23 16.12 -6.65
C THR A 77 -6.68 14.70 -6.70
N ILE A 78 -6.87 13.99 -7.82
CA ILE A 78 -6.30 12.64 -8.01
C ILE A 78 -4.76 12.68 -7.87
N GLU A 79 -4.11 13.66 -8.51
CA GLU A 79 -2.66 13.83 -8.45
C GLU A 79 -2.17 14.20 -7.03
N MET A 80 -2.91 15.05 -6.31
CA MET A 80 -2.62 15.38 -4.91
C MET A 80 -2.70 14.13 -4.01
N ARG A 81 -3.76 13.33 -4.15
CA ARG A 81 -3.96 12.10 -3.36
C ARG A 81 -2.89 11.06 -3.67
N ARG A 82 -2.52 10.92 -4.95
CA ARG A 82 -1.42 10.06 -5.39
C ARG A 82 -0.10 10.44 -4.72
N ARG A 83 0.26 11.73 -4.75
CA ARG A 83 1.50 12.23 -4.10
C ARG A 83 1.49 11.96 -2.60
N ASN A 84 0.37 12.20 -1.94
CA ASN A 84 0.25 11.94 -0.51
C ASN A 84 0.45 10.45 -0.18
N CYS A 85 -0.17 9.55 -0.97
CA CYS A 85 0.02 8.11 -0.83
C CYS A 85 1.51 7.72 -1.00
N LEU A 86 2.20 8.23 -2.02
CA LEU A 86 3.62 7.95 -2.25
C LEU A 86 4.52 8.39 -1.09
N VAL A 87 4.26 9.57 -0.51
CA VAL A 87 5.03 10.08 0.64
C VAL A 87 4.88 9.17 1.86
N ILE A 88 3.67 8.67 2.10
CA ILE A 88 3.41 7.81 3.26
C ILE A 88 4.01 6.42 3.04
N LEU A 89 3.95 5.87 1.82
CA LEU A 89 4.63 4.62 1.47
C LEU A 89 6.16 4.72 1.61
N ASP A 90 6.76 5.87 1.26
CA ASP A 90 8.19 6.11 1.49
C ASP A 90 8.57 6.12 2.96
N ARG A 91 7.76 6.77 3.79
CA ARG A 91 7.97 6.80 5.25
C ARG A 91 7.89 5.39 5.84
N LEU A 92 6.93 4.59 5.37
CA LEU A 92 6.78 3.20 5.79
C LEU A 92 8.00 2.36 5.38
N ALA A 93 8.50 2.52 4.14
CA ALA A 93 9.70 1.83 3.66
C ALA A 93 10.96 2.23 4.45
N ALA A 94 11.12 3.52 4.75
CA ALA A 94 12.28 4.05 5.48
C ALA A 94 12.34 3.57 6.93
N LYS A 95 11.18 3.36 7.57
CA LYS A 95 11.10 2.84 8.95
C LYS A 95 11.24 1.32 9.05
N GLY A 96 10.89 0.61 7.98
CA GLY A 96 11.11 -0.83 7.88
C GLY A 96 12.58 -1.21 7.66
N LEU A 97 13.40 -0.31 7.09
CA LEU A 97 14.83 -0.60 6.93
C LEU A 97 15.46 -0.84 8.32
N PRO A 98 16.03 -2.04 8.61
CA PRO A 98 16.86 -2.16 9.81
C PRO A 98 17.97 -1.13 9.67
N ARG A 99 18.07 -0.21 10.64
CA ARG A 99 19.19 0.72 10.71
C ARG A 99 20.45 -0.13 10.78
N ALA A 100 21.25 -0.10 9.71
CA ALA A 100 22.59 -0.66 9.73
C ALA A 100 23.31 -0.02 10.93
N SER A 101 23.53 -0.85 11.95
CA SER A 101 24.33 -0.54 13.12
C SER A 101 25.70 -1.12 12.88
#